data_AF-A0A2S7XRY1-F1
#
_entry.id   AF-A0A2S7XRY1-F1
#
_cell.length_a   1.000
_cell.length_b   1.000
_cell.length_c   1.000
_cell.angle_alpha   90.00
_cell.angle_beta   90.00
_cell.angle_gamma   90.00
#
_symmetry.space_group_name_H-M   'P 1'
#
loop_
_entity.id
_entity.type
_entity.pdbx_description
1 polymer ?
#
loop_
_entity_poly.entity_id
_entity_poly.type
_entity_poly.pdbx_seq_one_letter_code
_entity_poly.pdbx_strand_id
1 'polypeptide(L)'
;MANESPAKDHNACLRCHAMTTLAYRDLDRNKIINLSIDSQALAHSVHGKLSCVECHDGEFDRYPHQVDAQNPPLSCVSCHEEKDDAADRHYRFTTIEAEYKQSVHATSDAPEAEGFNCHSCHNPHQFRASQVGEPLANIIHADNQLCLSCHELARARHAWLPNQEKHWQAVRCLDCHTPLSENGQTVSHQILKAEASNHDCVNCHSKDSRLLNRLYQYRAATNLEHHGWINTAVFNEAYVVGMSRSPLLDRLALGVIGLTLLVLLAHGIGRYKAYQKVTRNRT
;
A
#
# COMPACT_ATOMS: atom_id res chain seq x y z
N MET A 1 22.27 17.61 0.97
CA MET A 1 21.03 17.94 0.23
C MET A 1 21.43 18.84 -0.92
N ALA A 2 21.77 18.24 -2.07
CA ALA A 2 22.11 18.99 -3.27
C ALA A 2 20.81 19.42 -3.94
N ASN A 3 20.64 20.73 -4.11
CA ASN A 3 19.53 21.35 -4.79
C ASN A 3 19.80 21.26 -6.29
N GLU A 4 19.36 20.17 -6.92
CA GLU A 4 19.43 20.00 -8.38
C GLU A 4 18.14 20.49 -9.02
N SER A 5 18.29 21.33 -10.05
CA SER A 5 17.21 22.03 -10.75
C SER A 5 16.24 21.05 -11.42
N PRO A 6 14.90 21.29 -11.39
CA PRO A 6 13.96 20.52 -12.19
C PRO A 6 14.33 20.59 -13.68
N ALA A 7 14.08 19.50 -14.41
CA ALA A 7 14.35 19.38 -15.84
C ALA A 7 13.79 20.59 -16.61
N LYS A 8 14.58 21.10 -17.56
CA LYS A 8 14.39 22.42 -18.20
C LYS A 8 13.01 22.61 -18.87
N ASP A 9 12.37 21.52 -19.28
CA ASP A 9 11.07 21.54 -19.99
C ASP A 9 9.85 21.44 -19.07
N HIS A 10 10.05 21.01 -17.82
CA HIS A 10 8.96 20.81 -16.85
C HIS A 10 8.21 22.11 -16.53
N ASN A 11 8.97 23.19 -16.37
CA ASN A 11 8.40 24.51 -16.07
C ASN A 11 7.64 25.12 -17.26
N ALA A 12 7.97 24.76 -18.50
CA ALA A 12 7.31 25.35 -19.68
C ALA A 12 5.86 24.86 -19.81
N CYS A 13 5.64 23.55 -19.70
CA CYS A 13 4.31 22.93 -19.77
C CYS A 13 3.43 23.37 -18.60
N LEU A 14 3.98 23.40 -17.38
CA LEU A 14 3.23 23.75 -16.17
C LEU A 14 2.78 25.21 -16.12
N ARG A 15 3.31 26.12 -16.95
CA ARG A 15 2.80 27.51 -17.04
C ARG A 15 1.31 27.58 -17.37
N CYS A 16 0.84 26.66 -18.21
CA CYS A 16 -0.58 26.55 -18.55
C CYS A 16 -1.22 25.36 -17.83
N HIS A 17 -0.54 24.21 -17.79
CA HIS A 17 -1.11 22.98 -17.24
C HIS A 17 -1.25 22.99 -15.71
N ALA A 18 -0.59 23.88 -14.97
CA ALA A 18 -0.85 24.02 -13.52
C ALA A 18 -2.15 24.79 -13.19
N MET A 19 -2.85 25.33 -14.19
CA MET A 19 -4.09 26.07 -13.97
C MET A 19 -5.25 25.09 -13.74
N THR A 20 -5.89 25.17 -12.56
CA THR A 20 -6.99 24.26 -12.15
C THR A 20 -8.22 24.29 -13.06
N THR A 21 -8.36 25.33 -13.88
CA THR A 21 -9.47 25.50 -14.83
C THR A 21 -9.12 25.10 -16.26
N LEU A 22 -7.89 24.63 -16.52
CA LEU A 22 -7.49 24.25 -17.87
C LEU A 22 -8.20 22.96 -18.29
N ALA A 23 -9.09 23.11 -19.27
CA ALA A 23 -9.86 22.00 -19.84
C ALA A 23 -10.30 22.36 -21.27
N TYR A 24 -10.67 21.34 -22.05
CA TYR A 24 -11.37 21.53 -23.32
C TYR A 24 -12.61 20.65 -23.39
N ARG A 25 -13.52 20.97 -24.31
CA ARG A 25 -14.71 20.18 -24.57
C ARG A 25 -14.46 19.27 -25.77
N ASP A 26 -14.43 17.97 -25.54
CA ASP A 26 -14.47 16.97 -26.60
C ASP A 26 -15.91 16.91 -27.14
N LEU A 27 -16.08 17.36 -28.38
CA LEU A 27 -17.40 17.43 -29.04
C LEU A 27 -17.92 16.06 -29.45
N ASP A 28 -17.02 15.12 -29.79
CA ASP A 28 -17.39 13.78 -30.24
C ASP A 28 -17.91 12.95 -29.08
N ARG A 29 -17.25 13.05 -27.92
CA ARG A 29 -17.64 12.33 -26.70
C ARG A 29 -18.59 13.13 -25.81
N ASN A 30 -18.85 14.40 -26.13
CA ASN A 30 -19.62 15.33 -25.31
C ASN A 30 -19.10 15.44 -23.85
N LYS A 31 -17.78 15.30 -23.66
CA LYS A 31 -17.11 15.29 -22.34
C LYS A 31 -16.20 16.51 -22.19
N ILE A 32 -16.06 16.98 -20.95
CA ILE A 32 -15.03 17.96 -20.58
C ILE A 32 -13.77 17.17 -20.24
N ILE A 33 -12.68 17.43 -20.95
CA ILE A 33 -11.38 16.83 -20.71
C ILE A 33 -10.56 17.83 -19.89
N ASN A 34 -10.28 17.45 -18.64
CA ASN A 34 -9.43 18.23 -17.76
C ASN A 34 -7.97 18.04 -18.17
N LEU A 35 -7.26 19.14 -18.39
CA LEU A 35 -5.84 19.18 -18.75
C LEU A 35 -4.97 19.74 -17.62
N SER A 36 -5.58 20.09 -16.48
CA SER A 36 -4.88 20.60 -15.32
C SER A 36 -4.08 19.50 -14.61
N ILE A 37 -2.91 19.88 -14.11
CA ILE A 37 -1.97 19.04 -13.38
C ILE A 37 -1.68 19.75 -12.05
N ASP A 38 -1.86 19.02 -10.95
CA ASP A 38 -1.42 19.49 -9.65
C ASP A 38 0.11 19.39 -9.56
N SER A 39 0.76 20.55 -9.69
CA SER A 39 2.23 20.66 -9.63
C SER A 39 2.84 20.14 -8.33
N GLN A 40 2.13 20.26 -7.20
CA GLN A 40 2.62 19.76 -5.91
C GLN A 40 2.51 18.24 -5.86
N ALA A 41 1.38 17.68 -6.29
CA ALA A 41 1.21 16.24 -6.36
C ALA A 41 2.22 15.60 -7.34
N LEU A 42 2.49 16.26 -8.47
CA LEU A 42 3.51 15.85 -9.43
C LEU A 42 4.91 15.82 -8.83
N ALA A 43 5.30 16.87 -8.10
CA ALA A 43 6.59 16.92 -7.42
C ALA A 43 6.78 15.77 -6.41
N HIS A 44 5.69 15.22 -5.87
CA HIS A 44 5.70 14.07 -4.95
C HIS A 44 5.51 12.71 -5.65
N SER A 45 5.27 12.69 -6.96
CA SER A 45 5.19 11.45 -7.72
C SER A 45 6.57 10.81 -7.90
N VAL A 46 6.61 9.48 -8.04
CA VAL A 46 7.83 8.77 -8.44
C VAL A 46 8.35 9.21 -9.83
N HIS A 47 7.47 9.80 -10.65
CA HIS A 47 7.81 10.36 -11.95
C HIS A 47 8.03 11.88 -11.92
N GLY A 48 7.97 12.54 -10.76
CA GLY A 48 8.04 14.00 -10.66
C GLY A 48 9.35 14.63 -11.16
N LYS A 49 10.37 13.82 -11.45
CA LYS A 49 11.64 14.25 -12.04
C LYS A 49 11.68 14.12 -13.57
N LEU A 50 10.79 13.32 -14.16
CA LEU A 50 10.72 13.14 -15.61
C LEU A 50 10.23 14.43 -16.25
N SER A 51 10.73 14.75 -17.45
CA SER A 51 10.15 15.83 -18.24
C SER A 51 8.83 15.39 -18.87
N CYS A 52 7.93 16.34 -19.16
CA CYS A 52 6.62 16.01 -19.71
C CYS A 52 6.72 15.24 -21.04
N VAL A 53 7.72 15.59 -21.87
CA VAL A 53 7.96 15.01 -23.20
C VAL A 53 8.63 13.64 -23.17
N GLU A 54 9.07 13.15 -22.00
CA GLU A 54 9.54 11.77 -21.86
C GLU A 54 8.39 10.76 -21.85
N CYS A 55 7.17 11.21 -21.57
CA CYS A 55 5.97 10.40 -21.68
C CYS A 55 5.08 10.89 -22.81
N HIS A 56 4.80 12.19 -22.89
CA HIS A 56 3.95 12.75 -23.92
C HIS A 56 4.75 12.95 -25.22
N ASP A 57 4.46 12.13 -26.21
CA ASP A 57 4.96 12.32 -27.58
C ASP A 57 4.09 13.36 -28.31
N GLY A 58 4.69 14.13 -29.22
CA GLY A 58 3.99 15.12 -30.03
C GLY A 58 4.71 16.46 -30.22
N GLU A 59 4.21 17.26 -31.17
CA GLU A 59 4.72 18.60 -31.44
C GLU A 59 4.05 19.64 -30.52
N PHE A 60 4.74 19.98 -29.42
CA PHE A 60 4.29 20.98 -28.44
C PHE A 60 4.84 22.40 -28.69
N ASP A 61 5.43 22.66 -29.86
CA ASP A 61 6.02 23.95 -30.22
C ASP A 61 4.97 25.02 -30.58
N ARG A 62 3.74 24.62 -30.94
CA ARG A 62 2.64 25.50 -31.37
C ARG A 62 1.40 25.33 -30.51
N TYR A 63 0.77 26.44 -30.13
CA TYR A 63 -0.49 26.45 -29.37
C TYR A 63 -1.70 26.87 -30.24
N PRO A 64 -2.86 26.21 -30.13
CA PRO A 64 -3.12 24.97 -29.39
C PRO A 64 -2.31 23.80 -29.97
N HIS A 65 -1.71 22.98 -29.09
CA HIS A 65 -0.93 21.83 -29.51
C HIS A 65 -1.82 20.83 -30.22
N GLN A 66 -1.38 20.31 -31.37
CA GLN A 66 -2.11 19.27 -32.07
C GLN A 66 -1.90 17.96 -31.31
N VAL A 67 -2.98 17.39 -30.81
CA VAL A 67 -2.95 16.04 -30.24
C VAL A 67 -3.11 15.08 -31.40
N ASP A 68 -2.05 14.35 -31.74
CA ASP A 68 -2.16 13.33 -32.76
C ASP A 68 -2.94 12.13 -32.21
N ALA A 69 -4.07 11.82 -32.84
CA ALA A 69 -4.87 10.63 -32.54
C ALA A 69 -4.11 9.31 -32.83
N GLN A 70 -2.99 9.38 -33.54
CA GLN A 70 -2.12 8.24 -33.85
C GLN A 70 -1.04 8.01 -32.78
N ASN A 71 -0.91 8.90 -31.78
CA ASN A 71 0.05 8.66 -30.71
C ASN A 71 -0.34 7.39 -29.95
N PRO A 72 0.58 6.43 -29.81
CA PRO A 72 0.31 5.23 -29.05
C PRO A 72 -0.05 5.62 -27.61
N PRO A 73 -1.01 4.90 -26.99
CA PRO A 73 -1.31 5.11 -25.59
C PRO A 73 -0.03 4.95 -24.77
N LEU A 74 0.14 5.81 -23.76
CA LEU A 74 1.27 5.74 -22.84
C LEU A 74 1.42 4.30 -22.33
N SER A 75 2.64 3.77 -22.38
CA SER A 75 2.93 2.43 -21.86
C SER A 75 3.82 2.55 -20.64
N CYS A 76 3.40 1.91 -19.55
CA CYS A 76 4.26 1.79 -18.37
C CYS A 76 5.40 0.80 -18.64
N VAL A 77 5.13 -0.25 -19.43
CA VAL A 77 6.06 -1.35 -19.67
C VAL A 77 7.20 -0.93 -20.58
N SER A 78 6.98 -0.06 -21.57
CA SER A 78 8.03 0.34 -22.52
C SER A 78 9.29 0.91 -21.86
N CYS A 79 9.15 1.62 -20.73
CA CYS A 79 10.28 2.14 -19.95
C CYS A 79 10.68 1.24 -18.77
N HIS A 80 9.81 0.29 -18.38
CA HIS A 80 10.00 -0.60 -17.23
C HIS A 80 10.27 -2.07 -17.59
N GLU A 81 10.41 -2.39 -18.88
CA GLU A 81 10.65 -3.74 -19.40
C GLU A 81 11.98 -4.33 -18.91
N GLU A 82 13.07 -3.56 -19.00
CA GLU A 82 14.41 -4.01 -18.64
C GLU A 82 14.79 -3.77 -17.17
N LYS A 83 13.94 -3.08 -16.38
CA LYS A 83 14.20 -2.82 -14.95
C LYS A 83 13.78 -3.99 -14.07
N ASP A 84 14.13 -5.18 -14.54
CA ASP A 84 13.70 -6.50 -14.07
C ASP A 84 14.60 -7.07 -12.95
N ASP A 85 15.44 -6.23 -12.34
CA ASP A 85 16.20 -6.60 -11.15
C ASP A 85 15.26 -6.74 -9.94
N ALA A 86 14.65 -7.92 -9.86
CA ALA A 86 13.83 -8.35 -8.72
C ALA A 86 14.61 -8.35 -7.38
N ALA A 87 15.94 -8.20 -7.45
CA ALA A 87 16.80 -7.99 -6.28
C ALA A 87 16.52 -6.64 -5.59
N ASP A 88 16.18 -5.60 -6.35
CA ASP A 88 15.89 -4.26 -5.82
C ASP A 88 14.38 -3.94 -5.77
N ARG A 89 13.55 -4.68 -6.52
CA ARG A 89 12.10 -4.42 -6.64
C ARG A 89 11.28 -5.68 -6.41
N HIS A 90 10.29 -5.60 -5.54
CA HIS A 90 9.36 -6.70 -5.26
C HIS A 90 8.35 -6.97 -6.40
N TYR A 91 8.41 -6.22 -7.51
CA TYR A 91 7.44 -6.29 -8.61
C TYR A 91 8.10 -6.11 -9.98
N ARG A 92 7.62 -6.87 -10.97
CA ARG A 92 8.04 -6.82 -12.37
C ARG A 92 6.91 -6.29 -13.23
N PHE A 93 7.17 -5.26 -14.04
CA PHE A 93 6.12 -4.60 -14.83
C PHE A 93 5.53 -5.49 -15.92
N THR A 94 6.32 -6.41 -16.47
CA THR A 94 5.85 -7.43 -17.43
C THR A 94 4.86 -8.41 -16.77
N THR A 95 5.11 -8.80 -15.52
CA THR A 95 4.17 -9.60 -14.72
C THR A 95 2.89 -8.81 -14.43
N ILE A 96 3.02 -7.56 -14.00
CA ILE A 96 1.88 -6.66 -13.74
C ILE A 96 0.99 -6.55 -14.98
N GLU A 97 1.57 -6.34 -16.16
CA GLU A 97 0.82 -6.24 -17.40
C GLU A 97 0.07 -7.54 -17.73
N ALA A 98 0.72 -8.70 -17.55
CA ALA A 98 0.11 -10.00 -17.78
C ALA A 98 -1.05 -10.30 -16.81
N GLU A 99 -0.93 -9.88 -15.55
CA GLU A 99 -2.00 -9.96 -14.54
C GLU A 99 -3.16 -9.02 -14.86
N TYR A 100 -2.86 -7.77 -15.23
CA TYR A 100 -3.87 -6.78 -15.62
C TYR A 100 -4.71 -7.27 -16.80
N LYS A 101 -4.09 -7.85 -17.84
CA LYS A 101 -4.77 -8.43 -19.00
C LYS A 101 -5.79 -9.53 -18.65
N GLN A 102 -5.67 -10.13 -17.47
CA GLN A 102 -6.59 -11.15 -16.94
C GLN A 102 -7.59 -10.58 -15.91
N SER A 103 -7.51 -9.29 -15.61
CA SER A 103 -8.41 -8.64 -14.67
C SER A 103 -9.80 -8.42 -15.28
N VAL A 104 -10.82 -8.37 -14.42
CA VAL A 104 -12.20 -8.08 -14.83
C VAL A 104 -12.32 -6.77 -15.61
N HIS A 105 -11.48 -5.77 -15.29
CA HIS A 105 -11.48 -4.48 -15.99
C HIS A 105 -10.90 -4.56 -17.41
N ALA A 106 -9.97 -5.47 -17.67
CA ALA A 106 -9.42 -5.67 -19.01
C ALA A 106 -10.25 -6.64 -19.86
N THR A 107 -10.95 -7.59 -19.23
CA THR A 107 -11.68 -8.66 -19.95
C THR A 107 -13.18 -8.40 -20.07
N SER A 108 -13.73 -7.37 -19.40
CA SER A 108 -15.16 -7.07 -19.46
C SER A 108 -15.54 -6.45 -20.81
N ASP A 109 -16.69 -6.87 -21.32
CA ASP A 109 -17.37 -6.34 -22.49
C ASP A 109 -18.36 -5.20 -22.16
N ALA A 110 -18.44 -4.80 -20.88
CA ALA A 110 -19.29 -3.70 -20.45
C ALA A 110 -18.83 -2.39 -21.11
N PRO A 111 -19.74 -1.54 -21.60
CA PRO A 111 -19.38 -0.25 -22.21
C PRO A 111 -18.52 0.64 -21.29
N GLU A 112 -18.70 0.53 -19.97
CA GLU A 112 -17.94 1.28 -18.97
C GLU A 112 -16.47 0.83 -18.88
N ALA A 113 -16.15 -0.39 -19.33
CA ALA A 113 -14.80 -0.93 -19.40
C ALA A 113 -14.10 -0.63 -20.76
N GLU A 114 -14.81 -0.03 -21.72
CA GLU A 114 -14.24 0.32 -23.01
C GLU A 114 -13.07 1.31 -22.84
N GLY A 115 -11.89 0.93 -23.35
CA GLY A 115 -10.67 1.73 -23.25
C GLY A 115 -10.02 1.75 -21.86
N PHE A 116 -10.49 0.92 -20.92
CA PHE A 116 -9.89 0.79 -19.59
C PHE A 116 -8.44 0.32 -19.71
N ASN A 117 -7.53 0.98 -18.97
CA ASN A 117 -6.10 0.69 -19.01
C ASN A 117 -5.45 1.05 -17.67
N CYS A 118 -4.12 0.92 -17.57
CA CYS A 118 -3.38 1.22 -16.34
C CYS A 118 -3.68 2.61 -15.76
N HIS A 119 -3.90 3.61 -16.62
CA HIS A 119 -4.16 4.99 -16.22
C HIS A 119 -5.57 5.21 -15.67
N SER A 120 -6.48 4.27 -15.92
CA SER A 120 -7.83 4.27 -15.34
C SER A 120 -7.79 4.03 -13.82
N CYS A 121 -6.74 3.39 -13.31
CA CYS A 121 -6.49 3.21 -11.87
C CYS A 121 -5.33 4.05 -11.34
N HIS A 122 -4.30 4.30 -12.15
CA HIS A 122 -3.08 4.97 -11.71
C HIS A 122 -2.86 6.29 -12.44
N ASN A 123 -2.85 7.40 -11.71
CA ASN A 123 -2.50 8.69 -12.30
C ASN A 123 -0.97 8.85 -12.35
N PRO A 124 -0.31 8.86 -13.52
CA PRO A 124 1.15 8.96 -13.63
C PRO A 124 1.67 10.31 -13.11
N HIS A 125 0.85 11.36 -13.12
CA HIS A 125 1.19 12.67 -12.56
C HIS A 125 1.12 12.72 -11.02
N GLN A 126 0.58 11.68 -10.37
CA GLN A 126 0.41 11.65 -8.91
C GLN A 126 0.85 10.30 -8.33
N PHE A 127 1.39 9.41 -9.17
CA PHE A 127 1.64 8.03 -8.79
C PHE A 127 2.71 7.95 -7.71
N ARG A 128 2.37 7.27 -6.62
CA ARG A 128 3.23 7.02 -5.47
C ARG A 128 3.13 5.55 -5.11
N ALA A 129 4.28 4.89 -4.99
CA ALA A 129 4.34 3.56 -4.42
C ALA A 129 4.26 3.65 -2.90
N SER A 130 3.45 2.80 -2.28
CA SER A 130 3.38 2.65 -0.82
C SER A 130 4.75 2.26 -0.26
N GLN A 131 5.18 2.92 0.81
CA GLN A 131 6.52 2.73 1.38
C GLN A 131 6.46 2.05 2.74
N VAL A 132 7.52 1.30 3.07
CA VAL A 132 7.67 0.73 4.40
C VAL A 132 7.80 1.85 5.43
N GLY A 133 7.03 1.74 6.51
CA GLY A 133 6.98 2.77 7.56
C GLY A 133 5.90 3.83 7.39
N GLU A 134 5.20 3.88 6.25
CA GLU A 134 3.97 4.67 6.16
C GLU A 134 2.88 4.09 7.09
N PRO A 135 2.06 4.94 7.74
CA PRO A 135 0.95 4.46 8.55
C PRO A 135 0.00 3.59 7.72
N LEU A 136 -0.26 2.35 8.15
CA LEU A 136 -1.11 1.43 7.39
C LEU A 136 -2.48 2.02 7.06
N ALA A 137 -3.07 2.79 7.97
CA ALA A 137 -4.36 3.44 7.73
C ALA A 137 -4.32 4.36 6.48
N ASN A 138 -3.19 5.02 6.22
CA ASN A 138 -3.01 5.86 5.04
C ASN A 138 -2.87 5.01 3.78
N ILE A 139 -2.11 3.92 3.82
CA ILE A 139 -1.99 2.97 2.70
C ILE A 139 -3.37 2.39 2.35
N ILE A 140 -4.09 1.89 3.35
CA ILE A 140 -5.43 1.32 3.17
C ILE A 140 -6.37 2.35 2.56
N HIS A 141 -6.36 3.57 3.10
CA HIS A 141 -7.20 4.64 2.59
C HIS A 141 -6.85 4.97 1.14
N ALA A 142 -5.59 5.24 0.83
CA ALA A 142 -5.15 5.59 -0.52
C ALA A 142 -5.49 4.49 -1.55
N ASP A 143 -5.14 3.22 -1.24
CA ASP A 143 -5.40 2.08 -2.14
C ASP A 143 -6.91 1.89 -2.36
N ASN A 144 -7.74 2.04 -1.32
CA ASN A 144 -9.19 1.89 -1.45
C ASN A 144 -9.85 3.03 -2.22
N GLN A 145 -9.36 4.27 -2.13
CA GLN A 145 -9.94 5.40 -2.86
C GLN A 145 -9.86 5.22 -4.38
N LEU A 146 -8.84 4.53 -4.89
CA LEU A 146 -8.74 4.20 -6.32
C LEU A 146 -9.92 3.35 -6.80
N CYS A 147 -10.43 2.44 -5.95
CA CYS A 147 -11.60 1.64 -6.28
C CYS A 147 -12.89 2.46 -6.09
N LEU A 148 -12.96 3.24 -5.00
CA LEU A 148 -14.16 3.94 -4.59
C LEU A 148 -14.48 5.17 -5.47
N SER A 149 -13.53 5.67 -6.25
CA SER A 149 -13.79 6.73 -7.24
C SER A 149 -14.76 6.33 -8.35
N CYS A 150 -14.99 5.02 -8.54
CA CYS A 150 -15.98 4.48 -9.49
C CYS A 150 -16.98 3.53 -8.82
N HIS A 151 -16.56 2.74 -7.82
CA HIS A 151 -17.42 1.78 -7.12
C HIS A 151 -18.13 2.39 -5.90
N GLU A 152 -18.92 3.44 -6.11
CA GLU A 152 -19.60 4.18 -5.04
C GLU A 152 -20.56 3.31 -4.21
N LEU A 153 -21.14 2.28 -4.83
CA LEU A 153 -22.05 1.33 -4.17
C LEU A 153 -21.34 0.18 -3.46
N ALA A 154 -20.00 0.15 -3.43
CA ALA A 154 -19.24 -0.94 -2.82
C ALA A 154 -19.70 -1.19 -1.38
N ARG A 155 -19.91 -0.15 -0.58
CA ARG A 155 -20.40 -0.30 0.81
C ARG A 155 -21.72 -1.08 0.87
N ALA A 156 -22.72 -0.74 0.05
CA ALA A 156 -23.99 -1.46 0.06
C ALA A 156 -23.85 -2.92 -0.40
N ARG A 157 -22.98 -3.19 -1.38
CA ARG A 157 -22.74 -4.54 -1.92
C ARG A 157 -21.94 -5.44 -0.98
N HIS A 158 -21.27 -4.88 0.03
CA HIS A 158 -20.50 -5.61 1.05
C HIS A 158 -21.24 -5.83 2.37
N ALA A 159 -22.58 -5.77 2.38
CA ALA A 159 -23.40 -5.96 3.58
C ALA A 159 -23.23 -7.34 4.26
N TRP A 160 -22.65 -8.32 3.55
CA TRP A 160 -22.33 -9.64 4.08
C TRP A 160 -21.14 -9.62 5.06
N LEU A 161 -20.30 -8.58 5.02
CA LEU A 161 -19.07 -8.50 5.80
C LEU A 161 -19.36 -8.12 7.27
N PRO A 162 -19.01 -8.96 8.26
CA PRO A 162 -19.21 -8.63 9.67
C PRO A 162 -18.41 -7.39 10.08
N ASN A 163 -18.97 -6.53 10.95
CA ASN A 163 -18.28 -5.29 11.38
C ASN A 163 -17.69 -4.51 10.20
N GLN A 164 -18.48 -4.31 9.14
CA GLN A 164 -18.04 -3.77 7.86
C GLN A 164 -17.04 -2.62 7.99
N GLU A 165 -17.39 -1.57 8.73
CA GLU A 165 -16.53 -0.38 8.89
C GLU A 165 -15.13 -0.71 9.44
N LYS A 166 -15.01 -1.66 10.36
CA LYS A 166 -13.70 -2.08 10.89
C LYS A 166 -12.87 -2.81 9.84
N HIS A 167 -13.49 -3.62 8.99
CA HIS A 167 -12.79 -4.23 7.87
C HIS A 167 -12.31 -3.18 6.89
N TRP A 168 -13.15 -2.22 6.49
CA TRP A 168 -12.76 -1.14 5.56
C TRP A 168 -11.59 -0.28 6.08
N GLN A 169 -11.45 -0.14 7.39
CA GLN A 169 -10.34 0.57 8.02
C GLN A 169 -9.07 -0.28 8.14
N ALA A 170 -9.17 -1.61 8.00
CA ALA A 170 -8.09 -2.55 8.30
C ALA A 170 -7.61 -3.37 7.08
N VAL A 171 -8.42 -3.46 6.02
CA VAL A 171 -8.10 -4.23 4.80
C VAL A 171 -8.34 -3.41 3.55
N ARG A 172 -7.58 -3.72 2.50
CA ARG A 172 -7.77 -3.11 1.18
C ARG A 172 -8.75 -3.92 0.35
N CYS A 173 -9.42 -3.27 -0.59
CA CYS A 173 -10.24 -3.95 -1.62
C CYS A 173 -9.43 -5.06 -2.30
N LEU A 174 -8.17 -4.75 -2.65
CA LEU A 174 -7.26 -5.64 -3.34
C LEU A 174 -6.92 -6.91 -2.53
N ASP A 175 -6.98 -6.85 -1.20
CA ASP A 175 -6.68 -8.02 -0.36
C ASP A 175 -7.75 -9.12 -0.53
N CYS A 176 -8.99 -8.78 -0.92
CA CYS A 176 -10.04 -9.76 -1.23
C CYS A 176 -10.26 -9.95 -2.74
N HIS A 177 -10.07 -8.89 -3.54
CA HIS A 177 -10.37 -8.87 -4.98
C HIS A 177 -9.20 -9.26 -5.87
N THR A 178 -8.17 -9.91 -5.33
CA THR A 178 -7.05 -10.45 -6.12
C THR A 178 -6.80 -11.92 -5.74
N PRO A 179 -6.27 -12.75 -6.65
CA PRO A 179 -5.92 -14.13 -6.35
C PRO A 179 -5.00 -14.23 -5.14
N LEU A 180 -5.08 -15.33 -4.40
CA LEU A 180 -4.11 -15.63 -3.34
C LEU A 180 -2.72 -15.84 -3.95
N SER A 181 -1.74 -15.07 -3.49
CA SER A 181 -0.32 -15.15 -3.84
C SER A 181 0.44 -15.76 -2.67
N GLU A 182 1.65 -16.24 -2.93
CA GLU A 182 2.48 -16.79 -1.87
C GLU A 182 2.93 -15.71 -0.89
N ASN A 183 3.31 -16.12 0.32
CA ASN A 183 3.76 -15.22 1.37
C ASN A 183 4.95 -14.36 0.90
N GLY A 184 4.85 -13.04 1.09
CA GLY A 184 5.90 -12.08 0.69
C GLY A 184 5.82 -11.61 -0.75
N GLN A 185 4.88 -12.12 -1.55
CA GLN A 185 4.62 -11.57 -2.89
C GLN A 185 3.73 -10.33 -2.80
N THR A 186 3.95 -9.39 -3.72
CA THR A 186 3.11 -8.19 -3.85
C THR A 186 1.68 -8.52 -4.21
N VAL A 187 0.81 -7.52 -4.07
CA VAL A 187 -0.57 -7.62 -4.55
C VAL A 187 -0.57 -7.81 -6.06
N SER A 188 -1.39 -8.76 -6.53
CA SER A 188 -1.57 -9.04 -7.96
C SER A 188 -2.40 -7.95 -8.63
N HIS A 189 -2.10 -7.64 -9.88
CA HIS A 189 -2.93 -6.75 -10.70
C HIS A 189 -4.09 -7.47 -11.41
N GLN A 190 -4.29 -8.76 -11.15
CA GLN A 190 -5.44 -9.51 -11.62
C GLN A 190 -6.65 -9.23 -10.72
N ILE A 191 -7.38 -8.15 -11.01
CA ILE A 191 -8.61 -7.83 -10.26
C ILE A 191 -9.71 -8.82 -10.63
N LEU A 192 -10.24 -9.51 -9.63
CA LEU A 192 -11.28 -10.51 -9.75
C LEU A 192 -12.68 -9.88 -9.70
N LYS A 193 -13.61 -10.48 -10.44
CA LYS A 193 -15.05 -10.23 -10.28
C LYS A 193 -15.52 -10.57 -8.86
N ALA A 194 -16.63 -9.97 -8.44
CA ALA A 194 -17.16 -10.14 -7.09
C ALA A 194 -17.36 -11.62 -6.74
N GLU A 195 -17.90 -12.46 -7.62
CA GLU A 195 -18.17 -13.87 -7.31
C GLU A 195 -16.89 -14.69 -7.10
N ALA A 196 -15.76 -14.22 -7.62
CA ALA A 196 -14.46 -14.88 -7.52
C ALA A 196 -13.57 -14.29 -6.42
N SER A 197 -13.99 -13.19 -5.77
CA SER A 197 -13.22 -12.59 -4.67
C SER A 197 -13.25 -13.47 -3.42
N ASN A 198 -12.26 -13.29 -2.56
CA ASN A 198 -12.18 -14.05 -1.32
C ASN A 198 -13.29 -13.68 -0.33
N HIS A 199 -14.21 -14.63 -0.12
CA HIS A 199 -15.26 -14.57 0.90
C HIS A 199 -15.00 -15.50 2.09
N ASP A 200 -13.94 -16.31 2.01
CA ASP A 200 -13.60 -17.24 3.09
C ASP A 200 -12.86 -16.49 4.21
N CYS A 201 -13.56 -16.31 5.33
CA CYS A 201 -13.05 -15.67 6.53
C CYS A 201 -11.75 -16.32 7.02
N VAL A 202 -11.55 -17.63 6.80
CA VAL A 202 -10.38 -18.38 7.30
C VAL A 202 -9.08 -17.95 6.62
N ASN A 203 -9.16 -17.46 5.38
CA ASN A 203 -7.99 -16.94 4.67
C ASN A 203 -7.42 -15.67 5.34
N CYS A 204 -8.23 -14.95 6.12
CA CYS A 204 -7.84 -13.79 6.93
C CYS A 204 -7.72 -14.10 8.43
N HIS A 205 -8.58 -14.98 8.94
CA HIS A 205 -8.74 -15.23 10.38
C HIS A 205 -8.14 -16.57 10.86
N SER A 206 -7.16 -17.10 10.14
CA SER A 206 -6.35 -18.25 10.57
C SER A 206 -4.99 -17.83 11.13
N LYS A 207 -4.32 -18.76 11.81
CA LYS A 207 -3.00 -18.54 12.45
C LYS A 207 -1.89 -18.20 11.45
N ASP A 208 -2.03 -18.63 10.20
CA ASP A 208 -1.10 -18.34 9.09
C ASP A 208 -1.89 -17.72 7.92
N SER A 209 -2.36 -16.48 8.14
CA SER A 209 -3.14 -15.77 7.15
C SER A 209 -2.23 -15.18 6.06
N ARG A 210 -2.29 -15.81 4.88
CA ARG A 210 -1.60 -15.33 3.66
C ARG A 210 -2.06 -13.93 3.25
N LEU A 211 -3.35 -13.64 3.38
CA LEU A 211 -3.92 -12.35 3.01
C LEU A 211 -3.45 -11.22 3.92
N LEU A 212 -3.38 -11.49 5.23
CA LEU A 212 -2.98 -10.48 6.19
C LEU A 212 -1.49 -10.11 5.98
N ASN A 213 -0.63 -11.09 5.70
CA ASN A 213 0.81 -10.87 5.50
C ASN A 213 1.14 -9.84 4.40
N ARG A 214 0.29 -9.72 3.37
CA ARG A 214 0.44 -8.74 2.27
C ARG A 214 0.44 -7.29 2.73
N LEU A 215 -0.27 -6.98 3.82
CA LEU A 215 -0.31 -5.64 4.39
C LEU A 215 0.80 -5.47 5.44
N TYR A 216 1.09 -6.51 6.22
CA TYR A 216 2.11 -6.47 7.28
C TYR A 216 3.54 -6.31 6.74
N GLN A 217 3.80 -6.64 5.46
CA GLN A 217 5.10 -6.37 4.85
C GLN A 217 5.52 -4.89 4.94
N TYR A 218 4.56 -3.95 4.93
CA TYR A 218 4.83 -2.51 5.12
C TYR A 218 5.12 -2.10 6.57
N ARG A 219 4.90 -3.00 7.55
CA ARG A 219 5.23 -2.83 8.98
C ARG A 219 6.54 -3.52 9.39
N ALA A 220 6.93 -4.59 8.68
CA ALA A 220 7.95 -5.51 9.16
C ALA A 220 9.36 -4.90 9.25
N ALA A 221 9.73 -3.94 8.39
CA ALA A 221 11.04 -3.27 8.52
C ALA A 221 11.04 -2.19 9.62
N THR A 222 9.91 -1.52 9.86
CA THR A 222 9.80 -0.42 10.84
C THR A 222 9.96 -0.89 12.30
N ASN A 223 9.46 -2.09 12.62
CA ASN A 223 9.49 -2.63 13.99
C ASN A 223 10.87 -3.09 14.46
N LEU A 224 11.78 -3.46 13.54
CA LEU A 224 13.15 -3.86 13.86
C LEU A 224 14.08 -2.65 14.00
N GLU A 225 13.88 -1.61 13.18
CA GLU A 225 14.79 -0.46 13.09
C GLU A 225 14.53 0.60 14.18
N HIS A 226 13.27 0.89 14.51
CA HIS A 226 12.95 2.02 15.41
C HIS A 226 12.86 1.68 16.90
N HIS A 227 12.67 0.41 17.27
CA HIS A 227 12.31 0.06 18.65
C HIS A 227 13.37 -0.82 19.35
N GLY A 228 14.28 -1.45 18.61
CA GLY A 228 15.27 -2.36 19.17
C GLY A 228 14.62 -3.66 19.67
N TRP A 229 15.38 -4.76 19.60
CA TRP A 229 14.87 -6.13 19.78
C TRP A 229 13.99 -6.35 21.04
N ILE A 230 14.26 -5.63 22.13
CA ILE A 230 13.52 -5.74 23.39
C ILE A 230 12.12 -5.12 23.27
N ASN A 231 11.99 -3.94 22.66
CA ASN A 231 10.67 -3.34 22.46
C ASN A 231 9.92 -4.05 21.34
N THR A 232 10.59 -4.57 20.31
CA THR A 232 9.95 -5.41 19.29
C THR A 232 9.36 -6.68 19.90
N ALA A 233 10.01 -7.29 20.90
CA ALA A 233 9.50 -8.47 21.60
C ALA A 233 8.34 -8.14 22.58
N VAL A 234 8.38 -6.98 23.24
CA VAL A 234 7.38 -6.57 24.26
C VAL A 234 6.16 -5.89 23.62
N PHE A 235 6.38 -5.01 22.66
CA PHE A 235 5.37 -4.20 21.98
C PHE A 235 4.94 -4.77 20.63
N ASN A 236 5.40 -5.96 20.23
CA ASN A 236 5.07 -6.52 18.92
C ASN A 236 3.57 -6.33 18.64
N GLU A 237 3.23 -5.37 17.79
CA GLU A 237 1.89 -5.20 17.22
C GLU A 237 1.68 -6.21 16.09
N ALA A 238 2.53 -7.24 16.00
CA ALA A 238 2.23 -8.49 15.35
C ALA A 238 0.98 -9.07 16.02
N TYR A 239 -0.17 -8.62 15.53
CA TYR A 239 -1.47 -9.19 15.78
C TYR A 239 -1.41 -10.66 15.37
N VAL A 240 -1.18 -11.54 16.35
CA VAL A 240 -1.41 -12.96 16.15
C VAL A 240 -2.91 -13.16 16.18
N VAL A 241 -3.47 -13.40 15.00
CA VAL A 241 -4.90 -13.66 14.77
C VAL A 241 -5.40 -14.71 15.77
N GLY A 242 -6.38 -14.33 16.60
CA GLY A 242 -6.96 -15.19 17.65
C GLY A 242 -6.62 -14.78 19.10
N MET A 243 -5.71 -13.83 19.30
CA MET A 243 -5.45 -13.25 20.62
C MET A 243 -6.28 -11.97 20.79
N SER A 244 -7.28 -11.98 21.67
CA SER A 244 -7.90 -10.74 22.15
C SER A 244 -6.87 -10.03 23.04
N ARG A 245 -5.98 -9.25 22.43
CA ARG A 245 -4.99 -8.48 23.17
C ARG A 245 -5.73 -7.38 23.94
N SER A 246 -6.00 -7.64 25.21
CA SER A 246 -6.55 -6.64 26.13
C SER A 246 -5.37 -5.94 26.79
N PRO A 247 -5.19 -4.62 26.60
CA PRO A 247 -4.12 -3.87 27.23
C PRO A 247 -4.11 -4.01 28.76
N LEU A 248 -5.28 -4.28 29.34
CA LEU A 248 -5.43 -4.55 30.77
C LEU A 248 -4.85 -5.92 31.14
N LEU A 249 -5.18 -6.97 30.39
CA LEU A 249 -4.67 -8.32 30.66
C LEU A 249 -3.16 -8.40 30.48
N ASP A 250 -2.61 -7.70 29.48
CA ASP A 250 -1.16 -7.63 29.27
C ASP A 250 -0.45 -6.96 30.46
N ARG A 251 -0.98 -5.84 30.96
CA ARG A 251 -0.46 -5.16 32.16
C ARG A 251 -0.55 -6.03 33.41
N LEU A 252 -1.66 -6.75 33.58
CA LEU A 252 -1.84 -7.68 34.70
C LEU A 252 -0.87 -8.85 34.62
N ALA A 253 -0.68 -9.44 33.43
CA ALA A 253 0.27 -10.53 33.22
C ALA A 253 1.71 -10.10 33.52
N LEU A 254 2.13 -8.92 33.05
CA LEU A 254 3.43 -8.33 33.39
C LEU A 254 3.58 -8.08 34.89
N GLY A 255 2.50 -7.62 35.55
CA GLY A 255 2.45 -7.48 37.00
C GLY A 255 2.69 -8.80 37.74
N VAL A 256 2.04 -9.88 37.30
CA VAL A 256 2.20 -11.23 37.89
C VAL A 256 3.64 -11.75 37.69
N ILE A 257 4.21 -11.58 36.50
CA ILE A 257 5.60 -11.97 36.21
C ILE A 257 6.57 -11.19 37.12
N GLY A 258 6.39 -9.87 37.24
CA GLY A 258 7.19 -9.03 38.14
C GLY A 258 7.09 -9.46 39.61
N LEU A 259 5.89 -9.79 40.08
CA LEU A 259 5.66 -10.31 41.42
C LEU A 259 6.36 -11.65 41.64
N THR A 260 6.30 -12.54 40.65
CA THR A 260 6.93 -13.87 40.74
C THR A 260 8.46 -13.75 40.81
N LEU A 261 9.05 -12.88 39.99
CA LEU A 261 10.48 -12.58 40.06
C LEU A 261 10.90 -12.00 41.42
N LEU A 262 10.09 -11.09 41.99
CA LEU A 262 10.33 -10.56 43.34
C LEU A 262 10.28 -11.64 44.41
N VAL A 263 9.32 -12.56 44.35
CA VAL A 263 9.21 -13.69 45.29
C VAL A 263 10.42 -14.61 45.16
N LEU A 264 10.85 -14.93 43.94
CA LEU A 264 12.04 -15.75 43.70
C LEU A 264 13.32 -15.08 44.23
N LEU A 265 13.47 -13.76 44.02
CA LEU A 265 14.58 -12.97 44.57
C LEU A 265 14.56 -12.95 46.09
N ALA A 266 13.41 -12.69 46.71
CA ALA A 266 13.26 -12.69 48.16
C ALA A 266 13.59 -14.08 48.75
N HIS A 267 13.11 -15.15 48.11
CA HIS A 267 13.43 -16.52 48.49
C HIS A 267 14.93 -16.82 48.36
N GLY A 268 15.54 -16.41 47.25
CA GLY A 268 16.98 -16.56 46.99
C GLY A 268 17.84 -15.83 48.03
N ILE A 269 17.50 -14.57 48.31
CA ILE A 269 18.17 -13.75 49.35
C ILE A 269 17.98 -14.38 50.74
N GLY A 270 16.78 -14.89 51.04
CA GLY A 270 16.50 -15.60 52.29
C GLY A 270 17.39 -16.83 52.46
N ARG A 271 17.50 -17.67 51.42
CA ARG A 271 18.40 -18.84 51.43
C ARG A 271 19.86 -18.43 51.57
N TYR A 272 20.29 -17.40 50.86
CA TYR A 272 21.67 -16.90 50.94
C TYR A 272 22.03 -16.41 52.35
N LYS A 273 21.18 -15.61 52.98
CA LYS A 273 21.38 -15.13 54.36
C LYS A 273 21.37 -16.28 55.37
N ALA A 274 20.49 -17.27 55.21
CA ALA A 274 20.47 -18.45 56.07
C ALA A 274 21.77 -19.28 55.95
N TYR A 275 22.25 -19.48 54.73
CA TYR A 275 23.54 -20.14 54.47
C TYR A 275 24.70 -19.42 55.14
N GLN A 276 24.80 -18.09 55.00
CA GLN A 276 25.84 -17.28 55.65
C GLN A 276 25.82 -17.38 57.17
N LYS A 277 24.64 -17.47 57.78
CA LYS A 277 24.50 -17.59 59.25
C LYS A 277 25.00 -18.95 59.77
N VAL A 278 24.76 -20.02 59.02
CA VAL A 278 25.23 -21.37 59.38
C VAL A 278 26.75 -21.50 59.22
N THR A 279 27.34 -20.93 58.16
CA THR A 279 28.79 -20.95 57.96
C THR A 279 29.53 -20.09 58.99
N ARG A 280 28.97 -18.95 59.39
CA ARG A 280 29.57 -18.06 60.41
C ARG A 280 29.52 -18.61 61.85
N ASN A 281 28.58 -19.51 62.15
CA ASN A 281 28.50 -20.21 63.46
C ASN A 281 29.38 -21.47 63.53
N ARG A 282 30.04 -21.86 62.44
CA ARG A 282 30.94 -23.02 62.36
C ARG A 282 32.43 -22.66 62.43
N THR A 283 32.74 -21.37 62.48
CA THR A 283 34.08 -20.78 62.74
C THR A 283 34.07 -20.15 64.12
#